data_AF-A0A177QSD5-F1
#
_entry.id   AF-A0A177QSD5-F1
#
_cell.length_a   1.000
_cell.length_b   1.000
_cell.length_c   1.000
_cell.angle_alpha   90.00
_cell.angle_beta   90.00
_cell.angle_gamma   90.00
#
_symmetry.space_group_name_H-M   'P 1'
#
loop_
_entity.id
_entity.type
_entity.pdbx_description
1 polymer ?
#
loop_
_entity_poly.entity_id
_entity_poly.type
_entity_poly.pdbx_seq_one_letter_code
_entity_poly.pdbx_strand_id
1 'polypeptide(L)'
;MACPQTAASEYWWVPLVSVVIGAIVGFGISELRERLQRKRQRTGHLEALTVEVSVCGDLAQGYCIGKVMAPAYRMPLLAYQRVFPELVSAGILNSTETNALMRFFFNAAAFNFALDQAQAVLMKKSEDRPPNRLELETRRAMLKAQKLAKGGTSNHYTAAIDALRKHLPEDAAMRLNIPSEDVQEEVGTEDG
;
A
#
# COMPACT_ATOMS: atom_id res chain seq x y z
N MET A 1 -30.03 -74.81 22.21
CA MET A 1 -28.98 -73.78 22.44
C MET A 1 -28.38 -73.44 21.09
N ALA A 2 -28.88 -72.40 20.43
CA ALA A 2 -28.29 -71.90 19.19
C ALA A 2 -27.43 -70.68 19.55
N CYS A 3 -26.14 -70.76 19.23
CA CYS A 3 -25.18 -69.69 19.45
C CYS A 3 -25.37 -68.64 18.35
N PRO A 4 -25.56 -67.34 18.66
CA PRO A 4 -25.73 -66.33 17.63
C PRO A 4 -24.42 -66.19 16.84
N GLN A 5 -24.45 -66.58 15.56
CA GLN A 5 -23.40 -66.27 14.62
C GLN A 5 -23.27 -64.75 14.53
N THR A 6 -22.14 -64.26 15.03
CA THR A 6 -21.77 -62.86 15.02
C THR A 6 -21.60 -62.39 13.57
N ALA A 7 -22.57 -61.63 13.06
CA ALA A 7 -22.52 -60.89 11.81
C ALA A 7 -21.47 -59.74 11.81
N ALA A 8 -20.41 -59.87 12.62
CA ALA A 8 -19.44 -58.82 12.90
C ALA A 8 -18.34 -58.68 11.82
N SER A 9 -18.28 -59.55 10.82
CA SER A 9 -17.20 -59.57 9.82
C SER A 9 -17.49 -58.78 8.54
N GLU A 10 -18.73 -58.37 8.26
CA GLU A 10 -19.06 -57.77 6.95
C GLU A 10 -18.64 -56.29 6.79
N TYR A 11 -18.25 -55.61 7.88
CA TYR A 11 -18.00 -54.16 7.88
C TYR A 11 -16.65 -53.71 8.43
N TRP A 12 -15.62 -54.57 8.40
CA TRP A 12 -14.29 -54.22 8.91
C TRP A 12 -13.61 -53.07 8.14
N TRP A 13 -14.04 -52.80 6.90
CA TRP A 13 -13.50 -51.73 6.04
C TRP A 13 -14.10 -50.34 6.33
N VAL A 14 -15.27 -50.26 6.97
CA VAL A 14 -15.96 -49.00 7.28
C VAL A 14 -15.09 -48.02 8.09
N PRO A 15 -14.38 -48.42 9.16
CA PRO A 15 -13.48 -47.51 9.88
C PRO A 15 -12.29 -47.03 9.03
N LEU A 16 -11.82 -47.83 8.06
CA LEU A 16 -10.74 -47.39 7.16
C LEU A 16 -11.25 -46.31 6.21
N VAL A 17 -12.44 -46.49 5.64
CA VAL A 17 -13.05 -45.49 4.74
C VAL A 17 -13.35 -44.19 5.48
N SER A 18 -13.82 -44.24 6.73
CA SER A 18 -14.07 -43.02 7.51
C SER A 18 -12.80 -42.23 7.81
N VAL A 19 -11.68 -42.92 8.12
CA VAL A 19 -10.38 -42.26 8.32
C VAL A 19 -9.89 -41.59 7.04
N VAL A 20 -10.01 -42.27 5.89
CA VAL A 20 -9.61 -41.72 4.59
C VAL A 20 -10.45 -40.49 4.23
N ILE A 21 -11.77 -40.56 4.40
CA ILE A 21 -12.67 -39.42 4.15
C ILE A 21 -12.32 -38.26 5.10
N GLY A 22 -12.10 -38.54 6.38
CA GLY A 22 -11.69 -37.54 7.36
C GLY A 22 -10.38 -36.86 6.99
N ALA A 23 -9.39 -37.61 6.51
CA ALA A 23 -8.11 -37.08 6.05
C ALA A 23 -8.27 -36.19 4.81
N ILE A 24 -9.05 -36.61 3.81
CA ILE A 24 -9.30 -35.84 2.58
C ILE A 24 -10.03 -34.52 2.92
N VAL A 25 -11.07 -34.59 3.74
CA VAL A 25 -11.83 -33.41 4.17
C VAL A 25 -10.94 -32.46 4.99
N GLY A 26 -10.16 -32.99 5.94
CA GLY A 26 -9.24 -32.20 6.75
C GLY A 26 -8.18 -31.49 5.91
N PHE A 27 -7.58 -32.20 4.95
CA PHE A 27 -6.62 -31.61 4.01
C PHE A 27 -7.27 -30.52 3.14
N GLY A 28 -8.46 -30.80 2.59
CA GLY A 28 -9.21 -29.83 1.77
C GLY A 28 -9.55 -28.55 2.52
N ILE A 29 -9.98 -28.65 3.79
CA ILE A 29 -10.27 -27.48 4.63
C ILE A 29 -8.99 -26.67 4.93
N SER A 30 -7.87 -27.35 5.19
CA SER A 30 -6.58 -26.69 5.46
C SER A 30 -6.11 -25.86 4.27
N GLU A 31 -6.11 -26.45 3.08
CA GLU A 31 -5.72 -25.79 1.83
C GLU A 31 -6.65 -24.61 1.50
N LEU A 32 -7.96 -24.78 1.69
CA LEU A 32 -8.93 -23.70 1.50
C LEU A 32 -8.68 -22.53 2.45
N ARG A 33 -8.44 -22.82 3.73
CA ARG A 33 -8.14 -21.80 4.75
C ARG A 33 -6.87 -21.02 4.39
N GLU A 34 -5.83 -21.71 3.96
CA GLU A 34 -4.58 -21.07 3.55
C GLU A 34 -4.77 -20.15 2.35
N ARG A 35 -5.53 -20.60 1.33
CA ARG A 35 -5.86 -19.76 0.16
C ARG A 35 -6.64 -18.51 0.55
N LEU A 36 -7.63 -18.64 1.44
CA LEU A 36 -8.42 -17.52 1.93
C LEU A 36 -7.55 -16.55 2.76
N GLN A 37 -6.65 -17.08 3.60
CA GLN A 37 -5.74 -16.27 4.38
C GLN A 37 -4.77 -15.48 3.50
N ARG A 38 -4.18 -16.12 2.48
CA ARG A 38 -3.30 -15.46 1.51
C ARG A 38 -4.05 -14.36 0.75
N LYS A 39 -5.31 -14.59 0.35
CA LYS A 39 -6.14 -13.55 -0.29
C LYS A 39 -6.37 -12.35 0.65
N ARG A 40 -6.76 -12.60 1.90
CA ARG A 40 -6.99 -11.54 2.89
C ARG A 40 -5.73 -10.74 3.19
N GLN A 41 -4.59 -11.41 3.33
CA GLN A 41 -3.29 -10.75 3.54
C GLN A 41 -2.95 -9.82 2.37
N ARG A 42 -3.11 -10.29 1.13
CA ARG A 42 -2.89 -9.47 -0.08
C ARG A 42 -3.78 -8.23 -0.12
N THR A 43 -5.06 -8.36 0.21
CA THR A 43 -5.96 -7.21 0.28
C THR A 43 -5.52 -6.23 1.36
N GLY A 44 -5.20 -6.71 2.57
CA GLY A 44 -4.72 -5.84 3.65
C GLY A 44 -3.40 -5.13 3.32
N HIS A 45 -2.52 -5.79 2.58
CA HIS A 45 -1.29 -5.22 2.05
C HIS A 45 -1.53 -4.08 1.07
N LEU A 46 -2.44 -4.27 0.12
CA LEU A 46 -2.83 -3.23 -0.84
C LEU A 46 -3.53 -2.06 -0.14
N GLU A 47 -4.48 -2.33 0.75
CA GLU A 47 -5.15 -1.30 1.55
C GLU A 47 -4.14 -0.46 2.36
N ALA A 48 -3.17 -1.12 3.03
CA ALA A 48 -2.14 -0.44 3.81
C ALA A 48 -1.26 0.49 2.95
N LEU A 49 -0.85 0.03 1.75
CA LEU A 49 -0.10 0.88 0.83
C LEU A 49 -0.92 2.06 0.33
N THR A 50 -2.19 1.84 0.00
CA THR A 50 -3.06 2.90 -0.49
C THR A 50 -3.25 3.98 0.56
N VAL A 51 -3.51 3.60 1.81
CA VAL A 51 -3.59 4.54 2.93
C VAL A 51 -2.29 5.31 3.08
N GLU A 52 -1.13 4.64 3.02
CA GLU A 52 0.17 5.30 3.14
C GLU A 52 0.41 6.31 2.00
N VAL A 53 0.06 5.97 0.76
CA VAL A 53 0.14 6.87 -0.40
C VAL A 53 -0.78 8.09 -0.22
N SER A 54 -2.03 7.87 0.19
CA SER A 54 -2.99 8.95 0.45
C SER A 54 -2.51 9.90 1.56
N VAL A 55 -2.07 9.35 2.69
CA VAL A 55 -1.53 10.15 3.81
C VAL A 55 -0.31 10.96 3.36
N CYS A 56 0.58 10.38 2.56
CA CYS A 56 1.72 11.11 2.01
C CYS A 56 1.28 12.26 1.08
N GLY A 57 0.24 12.04 0.26
CA GLY A 57 -0.37 13.07 -0.57
C GLY A 57 -0.93 14.23 0.26
N ASP A 58 -1.73 13.91 1.28
CA ASP A 58 -2.33 14.91 2.17
C ASP A 58 -1.28 15.70 2.95
N LEU A 59 -0.25 15.03 3.48
CA LEU A 59 0.87 15.69 4.15
C LEU A 59 1.64 16.59 3.19
N ALA A 60 1.85 16.17 1.95
CA ALA A 60 2.56 16.96 0.94
C ALA A 60 1.75 18.21 0.57
N GLN A 61 0.43 18.06 0.40
CA GLN A 61 -0.48 19.17 0.13
C GLN A 61 -0.52 20.13 1.32
N GLY A 62 -0.67 19.60 2.54
CA GLY A 62 -0.64 20.37 3.78
C GLY A 62 0.66 21.15 3.96
N TYR A 63 1.80 20.56 3.64
CA TYR A 63 3.10 21.23 3.65
C TYR A 63 3.20 22.34 2.59
N CYS A 64 2.55 22.18 1.43
CA CYS A 64 2.54 23.23 0.40
C CYS A 64 1.68 24.44 0.79
N ILE A 65 0.60 24.22 1.55
CA ILE A 65 -0.32 25.26 2.01
C ILE A 65 0.22 25.93 3.28
N GLY A 66 0.66 25.13 4.23
CA GLY A 66 1.15 25.57 5.53
C GLY A 66 2.59 26.06 5.46
N LYS A 67 2.86 27.27 5.96
CA LYS A 67 4.24 27.74 6.24
C LYS A 67 4.82 27.08 7.51
N VAL A 68 4.53 25.80 7.73
CA VAL A 68 4.87 25.11 8.99
C VAL A 68 6.29 24.55 8.88
N MET A 69 7.11 24.88 9.87
CA MET A 69 8.48 24.39 9.97
C MET A 69 8.49 22.94 10.49
N ALA A 70 9.42 22.13 9.97
CA ALA A 70 9.65 20.70 10.30
C ALA A 70 9.74 20.42 11.81
N PRO A 71 9.47 19.19 12.34
CA PRO A 71 9.41 17.86 11.68
C PRO A 71 8.02 17.22 11.51
N ALA A 72 6.92 17.96 11.75
CA ALA A 72 5.56 17.40 11.79
C ALA A 72 5.07 16.73 10.49
N TYR A 73 5.74 16.96 9.35
CA TYR A 73 5.32 16.51 8.01
C TYR A 73 6.16 15.36 7.44
N ARG A 74 6.84 14.55 8.27
CA ARG A 74 7.54 13.38 7.75
C ARG A 74 6.57 12.38 7.13
N MET A 75 6.90 11.93 5.94
CA MET A 75 6.14 10.93 5.19
C MET A 75 6.31 9.55 5.82
N PRO A 76 5.23 8.84 6.14
CA PRO A 76 5.29 7.43 6.51
C PRO A 76 5.78 6.59 5.32
N LEU A 77 6.70 5.66 5.56
CA LEU A 77 7.26 4.74 4.56
C LEU A 77 7.23 3.28 5.05
N LEU A 78 6.50 3.01 6.13
CA LEU A 78 6.57 1.75 6.88
C LEU A 78 5.85 0.63 6.14
N ALA A 79 4.65 0.91 5.63
CA ALA A 79 3.88 -0.03 4.83
C ALA A 79 4.65 -0.33 3.54
N TYR A 80 5.19 0.68 2.86
CA TYR A 80 6.03 0.48 1.68
C TYR A 80 7.20 -0.46 1.95
N GLN A 81 8.00 -0.19 2.97
CA GLN A 81 9.20 -0.99 3.26
C GLN A 81 8.89 -2.46 3.59
N ARG A 82 7.74 -2.73 4.22
CA ARG A 82 7.36 -4.10 4.62
C ARG A 82 6.63 -4.85 3.52
N VAL A 83 5.66 -4.20 2.91
CA VAL A 83 4.65 -4.85 2.06
C VAL A 83 5.08 -4.90 0.60
N PHE A 84 5.82 -3.89 0.12
CA PHE A 84 6.16 -3.80 -1.29
C PHE A 84 6.95 -5.00 -1.81
N PRO A 85 7.99 -5.52 -1.11
CA PRO A 85 8.71 -6.71 -1.57
C PRO A 85 7.81 -7.94 -1.67
N GLU A 86 6.86 -8.09 -0.75
CA GLU A 86 5.92 -9.22 -0.72
C GLU A 86 4.99 -9.16 -1.95
N LEU A 87 4.43 -7.99 -2.28
CA LEU A 87 3.58 -7.81 -3.46
C LEU A 87 4.31 -8.07 -4.78
N VAL A 88 5.56 -7.60 -4.89
CA VAL A 88 6.41 -7.83 -6.07
C VAL A 88 6.75 -9.32 -6.20
N SER A 89 7.15 -9.97 -5.10
CA SER A 89 7.47 -11.41 -5.11
C SER A 89 6.25 -12.29 -5.42
N ALA A 90 5.06 -11.84 -5.03
CA ALA A 90 3.80 -12.51 -5.33
C ALA A 90 3.31 -12.31 -6.77
N GLY A 91 4.01 -11.48 -7.56
CA GLY A 91 3.64 -11.17 -8.95
C GLY A 91 2.30 -10.43 -9.08
N ILE A 92 1.89 -9.71 -8.04
CA ILE A 92 0.61 -8.98 -8.03
C ILE A 92 0.73 -7.74 -8.91
N LEU A 93 1.84 -7.02 -8.81
CA LEU A 93 2.10 -5.80 -9.57
C LEU A 93 2.86 -6.10 -10.85
N ASN A 94 2.45 -5.48 -11.96
CA ASN A 94 3.25 -5.51 -13.19
C ASN A 94 4.44 -4.53 -13.11
N SER A 95 5.32 -4.54 -14.11
CA SER A 95 6.52 -3.68 -14.13
C SER A 95 6.21 -2.19 -14.11
N THR A 96 5.13 -1.77 -14.79
CA THR A 96 4.73 -0.37 -14.88
C THR A 96 4.18 0.14 -13.56
N GLU A 97 3.32 -0.64 -12.91
CA GLU A 97 2.75 -0.38 -11.58
C GLU A 97 3.83 -0.35 -10.50
N THR A 98 4.75 -1.31 -10.55
CA THR A 98 5.92 -1.38 -9.66
C THR A 98 6.76 -0.11 -9.78
N ASN A 99 7.02 0.35 -11.01
CA ASN A 99 7.79 1.57 -11.25
C ASN A 99 7.04 2.83 -10.78
N ALA A 100 5.72 2.91 -10.99
CA ALA A 100 4.90 4.01 -10.49
C ALA A 100 5.00 4.14 -8.97
N LEU A 101 4.82 3.04 -8.24
CA LEU A 101 4.95 3.01 -6.77
C LEU A 101 6.37 3.35 -6.31
N MET A 102 7.39 2.76 -6.92
CA MET A 102 8.79 3.08 -6.58
C MET A 102 9.11 4.56 -6.77
N ARG A 103 8.68 5.18 -7.87
CA ARG A 103 8.90 6.61 -8.13
C ARG A 103 8.22 7.47 -7.08
N PHE A 104 6.98 7.14 -6.71
CA PHE A 104 6.25 7.85 -5.66
C PHE A 104 7.01 7.79 -4.32
N PHE A 105 7.34 6.59 -3.84
CA PHE A 105 8.00 6.42 -2.54
C PHE A 105 9.45 6.92 -2.53
N PHE A 106 10.15 6.88 -3.67
CA PHE A 106 11.46 7.51 -3.80
C PHE A 106 11.38 9.03 -3.62
N ASN A 107 10.36 9.67 -4.20
CA ASN A 107 10.13 11.10 -4.01
C ASN A 107 9.74 11.41 -2.55
N ALA A 108 8.95 10.56 -1.90
CA ALA A 108 8.58 10.72 -0.49
C ALA A 108 9.82 10.60 0.43
N ALA A 109 10.68 9.62 0.20
CA ALA A 109 11.96 9.48 0.91
C ALA A 109 12.89 10.68 0.67
N ALA A 110 12.99 11.15 -0.59
CA ALA A 110 13.78 12.32 -0.93
C ALA A 110 13.25 13.61 -0.28
N PHE A 111 11.94 13.70 -0.05
CA PHE A 111 11.31 14.80 0.70
C PHE A 111 11.67 14.72 2.19
N ASN A 112 11.54 13.56 2.83
CA ASN A 112 11.97 13.35 4.21
C ASN A 112 13.43 13.76 4.43
N PHE A 113 14.31 13.35 3.53
CA PHE A 113 15.72 13.74 3.58
C PHE A 113 15.94 15.26 3.46
N ALA A 114 15.12 15.97 2.65
CA ALA A 114 15.20 17.42 2.56
C ALA A 114 14.74 18.11 3.85
N LEU A 115 13.71 17.58 4.52
CA LEU A 115 13.29 18.07 5.84
C LEU A 115 14.40 17.88 6.87
N ASP A 116 15.07 16.74 6.85
CA ASP A 116 16.19 16.44 7.76
C ASP A 116 17.36 17.40 7.54
N GLN A 117 17.67 17.75 6.29
CA GLN A 117 18.67 18.75 5.95
C GLN A 117 18.29 20.14 6.47
N ALA A 118 17.04 20.56 6.29
CA ALA A 118 16.55 21.83 6.80
C ALA A 118 16.61 21.86 8.34
N GLN A 119 16.21 20.78 9.01
CA GLN A 119 16.29 20.63 10.46
C GLN A 119 17.75 20.69 10.97
N ALA A 120 18.68 20.03 10.28
CA ALA A 120 20.10 20.08 10.63
C ALA A 120 20.67 21.51 10.54
N VAL A 121 20.23 22.31 9.56
CA VAL A 121 20.62 23.73 9.45
C VAL A 121 20.00 24.56 10.59
N LEU A 122 18.75 24.27 10.98
CA LEU A 122 18.08 24.91 12.11
C LEU A 122 18.78 24.64 13.45
N MET A 123 19.31 23.42 13.65
CA MET A 123 19.99 23.04 14.89
C MET A 123 21.41 23.61 15.03
N LYS A 124 22.04 24.08 13.94
CA LYS A 124 23.33 24.77 14.02
C LYS A 124 23.18 26.14 14.70
N LYS A 125 24.17 26.48 15.54
CA LYS A 125 24.29 27.80 16.18
C LYS A 125 24.26 28.90 15.12
N SER A 126 23.69 30.06 15.46
CA SER A 126 23.52 31.20 14.55
C SER A 126 24.85 31.70 13.95
N GLU A 127 25.94 31.58 14.71
CA GLU A 127 27.28 32.06 14.34
C GLU A 127 27.91 31.26 13.19
N ASP A 128 27.63 29.95 13.09
CA ASP A 128 28.13 29.05 12.04
C ASP A 128 27.14 28.88 10.87
N ARG A 129 26.00 29.56 10.91
CA ARG A 129 24.94 29.39 9.90
C ARG A 129 25.22 30.28 8.70
N PRO A 130 25.54 29.72 7.51
CA PRO A 130 25.67 30.54 6.32
C PRO A 130 24.32 31.24 6.03
N PRO A 131 24.34 32.55 5.72
CA PRO A 131 23.12 33.28 5.39
C PRO A 131 22.44 32.60 4.20
N ASN A 132 21.10 32.52 4.24
CA ASN A 132 20.23 31.95 3.20
C ASN A 132 20.21 30.43 3.03
N ARG A 133 21.06 29.65 3.73
CA ARG A 133 21.06 28.19 3.57
C ARG A 133 19.76 27.53 4.01
N LEU A 134 19.15 28.04 5.10
CA LEU A 134 17.86 27.53 5.58
C LEU A 134 16.76 27.76 4.54
N GLU A 135 16.71 28.95 3.95
CA GLU A 135 15.74 29.31 2.93
C GLU A 135 15.88 28.41 1.70
N LEU A 136 17.12 28.15 1.27
CA LEU A 136 17.41 27.28 0.13
C LEU A 136 16.94 25.83 0.38
N GLU A 137 17.23 25.26 1.55
CA GLU A 137 16.78 23.90 1.88
C GLU A 137 15.26 23.83 2.05
N THR A 138 14.65 24.85 2.63
CA THR A 138 13.18 24.94 2.77
C THR A 138 12.51 25.01 1.40
N ARG A 139 13.04 25.84 0.48
CA ARG A 139 12.57 25.94 -0.90
C ARG A 139 12.72 24.61 -1.65
N ARG A 140 13.82 23.90 -1.44
CA ARG A 140 14.04 22.56 -2.02
C ARG A 140 13.03 21.53 -1.49
N ALA A 141 12.76 21.54 -0.18
CA ALA A 141 11.74 20.68 0.42
C ALA A 141 10.35 21.00 -0.16
N MET A 142 10.00 22.29 -0.28
CA MET A 142 8.74 22.73 -0.88
C MET A 142 8.57 22.26 -2.33
N LEU A 143 9.61 22.36 -3.17
CA LEU A 143 9.56 21.86 -4.54
C LEU A 143 9.33 20.34 -4.61
N LYS A 144 9.91 19.58 -3.67
CA LYS A 144 9.70 18.13 -3.58
C LYS A 144 8.27 17.79 -3.11
N ALA A 145 7.76 18.52 -2.13
CA ALA A 145 6.36 18.38 -1.69
C ALA A 145 5.38 18.69 -2.83
N GLN A 146 5.62 19.76 -3.60
CA GLN A 146 4.79 20.11 -4.75
C GLN A 146 4.79 19.00 -5.81
N LYS A 147 5.94 18.37 -6.07
CA LYS A 147 6.01 17.22 -6.98
C LYS A 147 5.22 16.02 -6.48
N LEU A 148 5.19 15.79 -5.16
CA LEU A 148 4.38 14.74 -4.55
C LEU A 148 2.88 15.05 -4.60
N ALA A 149 2.48 16.28 -4.29
CA ALA A 149 1.07 16.67 -4.17
C ALA A 149 0.40 16.94 -5.52
N LYS A 150 1.06 17.69 -6.41
CA LYS A 150 0.48 18.15 -7.68
C LYS A 150 0.98 17.39 -8.89
N GLY A 151 2.02 16.57 -8.72
CA GLY A 151 2.40 15.62 -9.74
C GLY A 151 2.92 16.18 -11.07
N GLY A 152 3.40 17.44 -11.17
CA GLY A 152 4.07 17.95 -12.38
C GLY A 152 3.46 17.51 -13.74
N THR A 153 4.31 17.20 -14.73
CA THR A 153 3.93 16.60 -16.03
C THR A 153 3.65 15.08 -15.94
N SER A 154 3.93 14.45 -14.80
CA SER A 154 3.69 13.03 -14.58
C SER A 154 3.24 12.82 -13.14
N ASN A 155 1.93 12.75 -12.93
CA ASN A 155 1.37 12.74 -11.60
C ASN A 155 1.65 11.39 -10.92
N HIS A 156 2.80 11.30 -10.24
CA HIS A 156 3.27 10.08 -9.60
C HIS A 156 2.32 9.61 -8.49
N TYR A 157 1.61 10.54 -7.85
CA TYR A 157 0.58 10.22 -6.87
C TYR A 157 -0.58 9.48 -7.52
N THR A 158 -1.18 10.05 -8.58
CA THR A 158 -2.31 9.38 -9.26
C THR A 158 -1.86 8.06 -9.86
N ALA A 159 -0.74 8.02 -10.57
CA ALA A 159 -0.21 6.79 -11.14
C ALA A 159 0.03 5.68 -10.08
N ALA A 160 0.45 6.04 -8.86
CA ALA A 160 0.59 5.09 -7.76
C ALA A 160 -0.76 4.62 -7.19
N ILE A 161 -1.72 5.54 -7.02
CA ILE A 161 -3.09 5.22 -6.59
C ILE A 161 -3.79 4.34 -7.63
N ASP A 162 -3.71 4.67 -8.90
CA ASP A 162 -4.33 3.93 -10.01
C ASP A 162 -3.72 2.53 -10.12
N ALA A 163 -2.39 2.41 -9.91
CA ALA A 163 -1.71 1.13 -9.84
C ALA A 163 -2.24 0.25 -8.70
N LEU A 164 -2.48 0.82 -7.51
CA LEU A 164 -3.02 0.07 -6.37
C LEU A 164 -4.50 -0.26 -6.53
N ARG A 165 -5.29 0.69 -7.06
CA ARG A 165 -6.73 0.55 -7.29
C ARG A 165 -7.05 -0.65 -8.17
N LYS A 166 -6.27 -0.89 -9.22
CA LYS A 166 -6.47 -2.04 -10.14
C LYS A 166 -6.49 -3.40 -9.44
N HIS A 167 -5.84 -3.51 -8.28
CA HIS A 167 -5.73 -4.76 -7.52
C HIS A 167 -6.58 -4.79 -6.26
N LEU A 168 -7.20 -3.66 -5.90
CA LEU A 168 -8.09 -3.57 -4.75
C LEU A 168 -9.46 -4.14 -5.12
N PRO A 169 -10.07 -4.98 -4.26
CA PRO A 169 -11.46 -5.35 -4.43
C PRO A 169 -12.35 -4.11 -4.23
N GLU A 170 -13.48 -4.09 -4.93
CA GLU A 170 -14.36 -2.91 -5.04
C GLU A 170 -14.85 -2.41 -3.67
N ASP A 171 -15.14 -3.34 -2.76
CA ASP A 171 -15.54 -3.03 -1.38
C ASP A 171 -14.43 -2.34 -0.57
N ALA A 172 -13.16 -2.68 -0.83
CA ALA A 172 -12.01 -2.03 -0.22
C ALA A 172 -11.78 -0.64 -0.81
N ALA A 173 -11.89 -0.50 -2.14
CA ALA A 173 -11.75 0.78 -2.82
C ALA A 173 -12.80 1.80 -2.33
N MET A 174 -14.05 1.35 -2.14
CA MET A 174 -15.13 2.17 -1.60
C MET A 174 -14.86 2.61 -0.15
N ARG A 175 -14.37 1.71 0.70
CA ARG A 175 -14.01 2.01 2.10
C ARG A 175 -12.92 3.07 2.22
N LEU A 176 -12.01 3.13 1.25
CA LEU A 176 -10.88 4.06 1.23
C LEU A 176 -11.21 5.43 0.61
N ASN A 177 -12.47 5.65 0.17
CA ASN A 177 -12.93 6.90 -0.46
C ASN A 177 -11.99 7.37 -1.59
N ILE A 178 -11.44 6.42 -2.35
CA ILE A 178 -10.58 6.77 -3.49
C ILE A 178 -11.53 7.27 -4.59
N PRO A 179 -11.39 8.51 -5.10
CA PRO A 179 -12.30 9.07 -6.11
C PRO A 179 -12.21 8.28 -7.41
N SER A 180 -13.30 7.65 -7.86
CA SER A 180 -13.32 6.88 -9.12
C SER A 180 -12.93 7.78 -10.30
N GLU A 181 -12.10 7.28 -11.20
CA GLU A 181 -11.65 8.06 -12.39
C GLU A 181 -12.83 8.44 -13.31
N ASP A 182 -14.00 7.80 -13.15
CA ASP A 182 -15.20 7.98 -13.96
C ASP A 182 -15.89 9.35 -13.81
N VAL A 183 -15.30 10.30 -13.08
CA VAL A 183 -15.73 11.71 -13.04
C VAL A 183 -14.62 12.64 -13.53
N GLN A 184 -13.92 12.26 -14.60
CA GLN A 184 -13.48 13.27 -15.54
C GLN A 184 -14.72 13.62 -16.38
N GLU A 185 -15.54 14.54 -15.86
CA GLU A 185 -16.49 15.28 -16.69
C GLU A 185 -15.75 15.65 -17.98
N GLU A 186 -16.30 15.22 -19.12
CA GLU A 186 -16.03 15.88 -20.39
C GLU A 186 -16.35 17.35 -20.17
N VAL A 187 -15.37 18.13 -19.71
CA VAL A 187 -15.41 19.58 -19.77
C VAL A 187 -15.31 19.84 -21.25
N GLY A 188 -16.50 19.85 -21.87
CA GLY A 188 -16.70 20.16 -23.26
C GLY A 188 -15.90 21.42 -23.54
N THR A 189 -14.90 21.26 -24.39
CA THR A 189 -14.28 22.36 -25.11
C THR A 189 -15.40 22.99 -25.92
N GLU A 190 -16.16 23.90 -25.32
CA GLU A 190 -17.04 24.80 -26.06
C GLU A 190 -16.10 25.72 -26.83
N ASP A 191 -15.84 25.32 -28.07
CA ASP A 191 -15.21 26.15 -29.10
C ASP A 191 -16.01 27.46 -29.24
N GLY A 192 -15.39 28.56 -28.82
CA GLY A 192 -15.83 29.94 -29.07
C GLY A 192 -14.80 30.67 -29.91
#